data_AF-A0A1V6KC54-F1
#
_entry.id   AF-A0A1V6KC54-F1
#
_cell.length_a   1.000
_cell.length_b   1.000
_cell.length_c   1.000
_cell.angle_alpha   90.00
_cell.angle_beta   90.00
_cell.angle_gamma   90.00
#
_symmetry.space_group_name_H-M   'P 1'
#
loop_
_entity.id
_entity.type
_entity.pdbx_description
1 polymer ?
#
loop_
_entity_poly.entity_id
_entity_poly.type
_entity_poly.pdbx_seq_one_letter_code
_entity_poly.pdbx_strand_id
1 'polypeptide(L)'
;MLGKQTYAQLAQKYKCSPKTIQRRLDQYAVPHASRAPRRVVVLMDTTYFGRSFGVMLFKDAYTKENLLRYYVKYETNALYQQGIDTLRERGYTVLGIVCDGRKGLIPLFPGLPVQMCQFHQAAIIRRYLTKKPRLRAAQELMGVVELMKQTDRESFEGALRLWFARWECFLNERTVNPETNRSFYTHKRLRSAYRSLKNNLPWLFTWYDHMELNIPNTTNAIDGHFADLKNKLRCHNGLSPNRKRKFLDGFLKA
;
A
#
# COMPACT_ATOMS: atom_id res chain seq x y z
N MET A 1 24.01 13.31 11.62
CA MET A 1 24.97 13.34 10.49
C MET A 1 24.64 14.55 9.62
N LEU A 2 25.58 15.47 9.42
CA LEU A 2 25.39 16.65 8.57
C LEU A 2 25.64 16.29 7.09
N GLY A 3 24.73 16.69 6.20
CA GLY A 3 24.84 16.50 4.74
C GLY A 3 24.07 15.30 4.16
N LYS A 4 24.00 15.24 2.82
CA LYS A 4 23.27 14.23 2.02
C LYS A 4 24.05 12.90 1.87
N GLN A 5 25.25 12.80 2.44
CA GLN A 5 26.15 11.63 2.38
C GLN A 5 26.40 11.11 0.97
N THR A 6 26.51 12.02 -0.01
CA THR A 6 26.88 11.64 -1.38
C THR A 6 28.31 11.09 -1.42
N TYR A 7 28.68 10.38 -2.48
CA TYR A 7 30.05 9.89 -2.62
C TYR A 7 31.09 11.00 -2.55
N ALA A 8 30.79 12.20 -3.07
CA ALA A 8 31.67 13.36 -2.95
C ALA A 8 31.83 13.83 -1.49
N GLN A 9 30.74 13.90 -0.74
CA GLN A 9 30.77 14.29 0.68
C GLN A 9 31.50 13.26 1.54
N LEU A 10 31.28 11.97 1.29
CA LEU A 10 31.99 10.89 1.97
C LEU A 10 33.48 10.88 1.60
N ALA A 11 33.81 11.07 0.33
CA ALA A 11 35.18 11.18 -0.16
C ALA A 11 35.95 12.32 0.53
N GLN A 12 35.33 13.50 0.62
CA GLN A 12 35.90 14.65 1.33
C GLN A 12 36.08 14.35 2.83
N LYS A 13 35.04 13.79 3.48
CA LYS A 13 35.09 13.47 4.92
C LYS A 13 36.18 12.45 5.27
N TYR A 14 36.31 11.40 4.47
CA TYR A 14 37.27 10.31 4.72
C TYR A 14 38.59 10.51 3.97
N LYS A 15 38.82 11.69 3.39
CA LYS A 15 40.05 12.05 2.65
C LYS A 15 40.47 10.96 1.64
N CYS A 16 39.53 10.47 0.84
CA CYS A 16 39.79 9.44 -0.17
C CYS A 16 38.97 9.67 -1.43
N SER A 17 39.23 8.92 -2.50
CA SER A 17 38.48 9.08 -3.74
C SER A 17 37.04 8.54 -3.63
N PRO A 18 36.08 9.09 -4.41
CA PRO A 18 34.74 8.51 -4.53
C PRO A 18 34.73 7.03 -4.94
N LYS A 19 35.70 6.59 -5.75
CA LYS A 19 35.88 5.18 -6.14
C LYS A 19 36.26 4.31 -4.94
N THR A 20 37.10 4.81 -4.03
CA THR A 20 37.45 4.11 -2.79
C THR A 20 36.24 3.93 -1.88
N ILE A 21 35.40 4.96 -1.73
CA ILE A 21 34.14 4.86 -0.97
C ILE A 21 33.21 3.81 -1.57
N GLN A 22 33.02 3.84 -2.90
CA GLN A 22 32.20 2.86 -3.61
C GLN A 22 32.69 1.42 -3.35
N ARG A 23 33.99 1.16 -3.52
CA ARG A 23 34.57 -0.17 -3.27
C ARG A 23 34.34 -0.66 -1.84
N ARG A 24 34.52 0.21 -0.84
CA ARG A 24 34.28 -0.13 0.57
C ARG A 24 32.81 -0.46 0.82
N LEU A 25 31.89 0.34 0.28
CA LEU A 25 30.45 0.07 0.38
C LEU A 25 30.06 -1.20 -0.35
N ASP A 26 30.67 -1.51 -1.50
CA ASP A 26 30.45 -2.73 -2.26
C ASP A 26 30.97 -3.98 -1.52
N GLN A 27 31.98 -3.84 -0.66
CA GLN A 27 32.49 -4.93 0.21
C GLN A 27 31.67 -5.15 1.48
N TYR A 28 30.95 -4.14 1.98
CA TYR A 28 30.19 -4.26 3.23
C TYR A 28 29.04 -5.28 3.11
N ALA A 29 29.08 -6.36 3.89
CA ALA A 29 27.96 -7.29 3.98
C ALA A 29 26.89 -6.70 4.93
N VAL A 30 25.65 -6.59 4.45
CA VAL A 30 24.54 -6.15 5.31
C VAL A 30 24.21 -7.29 6.27
N PRO A 31 24.31 -7.08 7.60
CA PRO A 31 23.94 -8.12 8.56
C PRO A 31 22.46 -8.47 8.41
N HIS A 32 22.16 -9.77 8.39
CA HIS A 32 20.79 -10.26 8.46
C HIS A 32 20.46 -10.55 9.92
N ALA A 33 19.43 -9.89 10.46
CA ALA A 33 19.00 -10.15 11.83
C ALA A 33 17.91 -11.22 11.81
N SER A 34 18.19 -12.40 12.36
CA SER A 34 17.13 -13.38 12.59
C SER A 34 16.23 -12.88 13.71
N ARG A 35 14.97 -12.58 13.39
CA ARG A 35 13.96 -12.13 14.35
C ARG A 35 13.25 -13.34 14.96
N ALA A 36 13.08 -13.32 16.28
CA ALA A 36 12.35 -14.37 16.99
C ALA A 36 10.88 -14.44 16.49
N PRO A 37 10.37 -15.65 16.22
CA PRO A 37 8.99 -15.83 15.80
C PRO A 37 8.01 -15.41 16.91
N ARG A 38 6.90 -14.80 16.50
CA ARG A 38 5.88 -14.28 17.43
C ARG A 38 4.52 -14.16 16.76
N ARG A 39 3.51 -13.76 17.53
CA ARG A 39 2.19 -13.39 17.03
C ARG A 39 2.24 -12.03 16.34
N VAL A 40 1.79 -11.94 15.10
CA VAL A 40 1.91 -10.73 14.27
C VAL A 40 0.63 -10.44 13.50
N VAL A 41 0.34 -9.16 13.29
CA VAL A 41 -0.53 -8.69 12.21
C VAL A 41 0.37 -8.18 11.10
N VAL A 42 0.23 -8.74 9.91
CA VAL A 42 1.16 -8.48 8.81
C VAL A 42 0.61 -7.37 7.93
N LEU A 43 1.31 -6.24 7.93
CA LEU A 43 1.14 -5.22 6.90
C LEU A 43 1.92 -5.68 5.67
N MET A 44 1.31 -5.63 4.49
CA MET A 44 2.00 -5.90 3.23
C MET A 44 1.66 -4.89 2.15
N ASP A 45 2.70 -4.44 1.46
CA ASP A 45 2.58 -3.50 0.36
C ASP A 45 3.84 -3.57 -0.55
N THR A 46 3.71 -3.05 -1.77
CA THR A 46 4.77 -3.05 -2.79
C THR A 46 5.02 -1.65 -3.32
N THR A 47 6.30 -1.23 -3.33
CA THR A 47 6.71 0.01 -3.98
C THR A 47 7.63 -0.22 -5.17
N TYR A 48 7.48 0.58 -6.23
CA TYR A 48 8.32 0.53 -7.42
C TYR A 48 9.39 1.63 -7.45
N PHE A 49 10.53 1.30 -8.05
CA PHE A 49 11.66 2.20 -8.30
C PHE A 49 11.89 2.34 -9.81
N GLY A 50 11.24 3.35 -10.39
CA GLY A 50 11.19 3.54 -11.84
C GLY A 50 10.49 2.36 -12.52
N ARG A 51 10.93 2.01 -13.73
CA ARG A 51 10.41 0.87 -14.51
C ARG A 51 11.25 -0.42 -14.34
N SER A 52 12.16 -0.44 -13.36
CA SER A 52 13.20 -1.46 -13.27
C SER A 52 12.81 -2.64 -12.35
N PHE A 53 12.47 -2.34 -11.10
CA PHE A 53 12.06 -3.32 -10.10
C PHE A 53 11.23 -2.66 -8.99
N GLY A 54 10.51 -3.48 -8.24
CA GLY A 54 9.82 -3.12 -7.01
C GLY A 54 10.31 -3.91 -5.81
N VAL A 55 9.91 -3.46 -4.64
CA VAL A 55 10.14 -4.12 -3.35
C VAL A 55 8.80 -4.35 -2.70
N MET A 56 8.47 -5.62 -2.50
CA MET A 56 7.36 -6.06 -1.66
C MET A 56 7.88 -6.19 -0.24
N LEU A 57 7.18 -5.61 0.74
CA LEU A 57 7.57 -5.60 2.14
C LEU A 57 6.46 -6.17 3.00
N PHE A 58 6.83 -7.05 3.93
CA PHE A 58 5.98 -7.56 4.99
C PHE A 58 6.50 -7.03 6.31
N LYS A 59 5.63 -6.36 7.05
CA LYS A 59 5.99 -5.63 8.27
C LYS A 59 5.04 -6.01 9.39
N ASP A 60 5.59 -6.19 10.60
CA ASP A 60 4.78 -6.40 11.78
C ASP A 60 4.07 -5.10 12.16
N ALA A 61 2.75 -5.14 12.25
CA ALA A 61 1.94 -4.02 12.69
C ALA A 61 2.20 -3.64 14.15
N TYR A 62 2.60 -4.58 15.00
CA TYR A 62 2.79 -4.32 16.43
C TYR A 62 4.16 -3.69 16.69
N THR A 63 5.23 -4.40 16.36
CA THR A 63 6.60 -3.93 16.64
C THR A 63 7.15 -2.98 15.59
N LYS A 64 6.45 -2.80 14.46
CA LYS A 64 6.92 -2.03 13.30
C LYS A 64 8.22 -2.58 12.71
N GLU A 65 8.56 -3.84 12.98
CA GLU A 65 9.73 -4.49 12.41
C GLU A 65 9.45 -4.99 11.00
N ASN A 66 10.46 -4.93 10.13
CA ASN A 66 10.35 -5.58 8.82
C ASN A 66 10.57 -7.08 9.04
N LEU A 67 9.69 -7.91 8.52
CA LEU A 67 9.75 -9.37 8.70
C LEU A 67 10.34 -10.07 7.48
N LEU A 68 9.94 -9.62 6.30
CA LEU A 68 10.27 -10.24 5.04
C LEU A 68 10.18 -9.20 3.91
N ARG A 69 10.96 -9.41 2.86
CA ARG A 69 10.87 -8.60 1.65
C ARG A 69 11.28 -9.39 0.42
N TYR A 70 10.70 -9.02 -0.71
CA TYR A 70 11.03 -9.58 -2.02
C TYR A 70 11.33 -8.48 -3.02
N TYR A 71 12.35 -8.70 -3.85
CA TYR A 71 12.56 -7.91 -5.06
C TYR A 71 11.71 -8.50 -6.18
N VAL A 72 10.84 -7.69 -6.75
CA VAL A 72 9.86 -8.14 -7.74
C VAL A 72 9.98 -7.32 -9.01
N LYS A 73 9.82 -7.94 -10.18
CA LYS A 73 9.65 -7.19 -11.43
C LYS A 73 8.20 -6.72 -11.59
N TYR A 74 7.28 -7.61 -11.26
CA TYR A 74 5.84 -7.38 -11.23
C TYR A 74 5.28 -7.94 -9.93
N GLU A 75 4.38 -7.20 -9.33
CA GLU A 75 3.63 -7.63 -8.17
C GLU A 75 2.60 -8.67 -8.60
N THR A 76 2.53 -9.81 -7.91
CA THR A 76 1.51 -10.86 -8.14
C THR A 76 0.89 -11.29 -6.82
N ASN A 77 -0.37 -11.75 -6.86
CA ASN A 77 -1.04 -12.24 -5.64
C ASN A 77 -0.33 -13.48 -5.07
N ALA A 78 0.24 -14.32 -5.94
CA ALA A 78 1.02 -15.49 -5.54
C ALA A 78 2.24 -15.13 -4.67
N LEU A 79 2.91 -13.99 -4.94
CA LEU A 79 4.05 -13.54 -4.13
C LEU A 79 3.62 -13.08 -2.73
N TYR A 80 2.42 -12.51 -2.59
CA TYR A 80 1.86 -12.20 -1.27
C TYR A 80 1.55 -13.46 -0.48
N GLN A 81 0.92 -14.45 -1.12
CA GLN A 81 0.65 -15.76 -0.52
C GLN A 81 1.95 -16.42 -0.06
N GLN A 82 2.94 -16.52 -0.95
CA GLN A 82 4.26 -17.06 -0.65
C GLN A 82 4.91 -16.33 0.54
N GLY A 83 4.78 -15.00 0.62
CA GLY A 83 5.32 -14.25 1.75
C GLY A 83 4.69 -14.61 3.09
N ILE A 84 3.36 -14.78 3.12
CA ILE A 84 2.66 -15.23 4.33
C ILE A 84 3.06 -16.66 4.70
N ASP A 85 3.17 -17.56 3.72
CA ASP A 85 3.56 -18.95 3.95
C ASP A 85 5.00 -19.05 4.47
N THR A 86 5.94 -18.28 3.90
CA THR A 86 7.31 -18.17 4.41
C THR A 86 7.35 -17.64 5.85
N LEU A 87 6.48 -16.71 6.23
CA LEU A 87 6.40 -16.25 7.63
C LEU A 87 5.92 -17.36 8.56
N ARG A 88 4.91 -18.14 8.13
CA ARG A 88 4.42 -19.31 8.90
C ARG A 88 5.49 -20.39 9.04
N GLU A 89 6.20 -20.71 7.97
CA GLU A 89 7.33 -21.66 7.97
C GLU A 89 8.44 -21.23 8.93
N ARG A 90 8.67 -19.93 9.06
CA ARG A 90 9.60 -19.34 10.04
C ARG A 90 9.05 -19.33 11.48
N GLY A 91 7.87 -19.90 11.73
CA GLY A 91 7.26 -20.03 13.05
C GLY A 91 6.41 -18.83 13.49
N TYR A 92 6.14 -17.85 12.62
CA TYR A 92 5.28 -16.72 12.99
C TYR A 92 3.82 -17.16 13.03
N THR A 93 3.10 -16.69 14.05
CA THR A 93 1.64 -16.85 14.11
C THR A 93 0.99 -15.61 13.52
N VAL A 94 0.53 -15.70 12.27
CA VAL A 94 -0.16 -14.60 11.58
C VAL A 94 -1.61 -14.51 12.08
N LEU A 95 -1.94 -13.46 12.82
CA LEU A 95 -3.27 -13.23 13.39
C LEU A 95 -4.20 -12.50 12.43
N GLY A 96 -3.64 -11.69 11.53
CA GLY A 96 -4.40 -10.86 10.61
C GLY A 96 -3.48 -10.20 9.60
N ILE A 97 -4.09 -9.62 8.57
CA ILE A 97 -3.41 -9.07 7.41
C ILE A 97 -3.95 -7.69 7.11
N VAL A 98 -3.09 -6.75 6.72
CA VAL A 98 -3.48 -5.47 6.13
C VAL A 98 -2.80 -5.32 4.78
N CYS A 99 -3.58 -5.14 3.71
CA CYS A 99 -3.05 -5.05 2.34
C CYS A 99 -3.78 -4.01 1.50
N ASP A 100 -3.26 -3.73 0.30
CA ASP A 100 -4.03 -3.04 -0.75
C ASP A 100 -5.22 -3.91 -1.19
N GLY A 101 -6.29 -3.29 -1.67
CA GLY A 101 -7.49 -3.95 -2.21
C GLY A 101 -7.31 -4.49 -3.60
N ARG A 102 -6.20 -5.20 -3.83
CA ARG A 102 -5.94 -5.81 -5.12
C ARG A 102 -6.94 -6.93 -5.39
N LYS A 103 -7.51 -6.93 -6.60
CA LYS A 103 -8.50 -7.93 -7.01
C LYS A 103 -7.92 -9.34 -6.85
N GLY A 104 -8.65 -10.20 -6.13
CA GLY A 104 -8.28 -11.60 -5.90
C GLY A 104 -7.16 -11.81 -4.89
N LEU A 105 -6.69 -10.79 -4.17
CA LEU A 105 -5.68 -10.96 -3.11
C LEU A 105 -6.34 -11.45 -1.81
N ILE A 106 -7.40 -10.77 -1.37
CA ILE A 106 -8.09 -11.05 -0.11
C ILE A 106 -8.59 -12.51 -0.03
N PRO A 107 -9.20 -13.10 -1.08
CA PRO A 107 -9.66 -14.49 -1.04
C PRO A 107 -8.57 -15.55 -0.85
N LEU A 108 -7.28 -15.20 -0.99
CA LEU A 108 -6.18 -16.15 -0.80
C LEU A 108 -5.93 -16.49 0.67
N PHE A 109 -6.48 -15.73 1.61
CA PHE A 109 -6.25 -15.91 3.04
C PHE A 109 -7.53 -16.34 3.77
N PRO A 110 -8.11 -17.52 3.44
CA PRO A 110 -9.29 -18.00 4.13
C PRO A 110 -8.99 -18.22 5.62
N GLY A 111 -9.95 -17.85 6.47
CA GLY A 111 -9.83 -18.00 7.93
C GLY A 111 -8.96 -16.97 8.64
N LEU A 112 -8.34 -16.03 7.91
CA LEU A 112 -7.66 -14.89 8.52
C LEU A 112 -8.49 -13.60 8.37
N PRO A 113 -8.52 -12.74 9.40
CA PRO A 113 -9.05 -11.39 9.24
C PRO A 113 -8.13 -10.59 8.33
N VAL A 114 -8.66 -10.20 7.17
CA VAL A 114 -7.97 -9.38 6.17
C VAL A 114 -8.61 -8.00 6.13
N GLN A 115 -7.82 -6.98 6.47
CA GLN A 115 -8.18 -5.59 6.37
C GLN A 115 -7.66 -5.00 5.05
N MET A 116 -8.57 -4.49 4.23
CA MET A 116 -8.21 -3.63 3.12
C MET A 116 -7.83 -2.24 3.63
N CYS A 117 -6.68 -1.72 3.21
CA CYS A 117 -6.21 -0.40 3.61
C CYS A 117 -7.19 0.71 3.19
N GLN A 118 -7.75 1.43 4.16
CA GLN A 118 -8.69 2.52 3.91
C GLN A 118 -8.04 3.70 3.16
N PHE A 119 -6.73 3.91 3.30
CA PHE A 119 -6.00 4.92 2.53
C PHE A 119 -5.98 4.55 1.03
N HIS A 120 -5.71 3.29 0.71
CA HIS A 120 -5.75 2.79 -0.66
C HIS A 120 -7.17 2.83 -1.24
N GLN A 121 -8.19 2.49 -0.45
CA GLN A 121 -9.59 2.68 -0.86
C GLN A 121 -9.89 4.14 -1.23
N ALA A 122 -9.52 5.09 -0.36
CA ALA A 122 -9.71 6.51 -0.64
C ALA A 122 -8.92 6.95 -1.90
N ALA A 123 -7.73 6.40 -2.13
CA ALA A 123 -6.96 6.65 -3.34
C ALA A 123 -7.65 6.11 -4.61
N ILE A 124 -8.28 4.92 -4.55
CA ILE A 124 -9.11 4.38 -5.64
C ILE A 124 -10.24 5.37 -5.99
N ILE A 125 -10.94 5.90 -4.98
CA ILE A 125 -12.04 6.84 -5.22
C ILE A 125 -11.54 8.15 -5.82
N ARG A 126 -10.43 8.70 -5.32
CA ARG A 126 -9.81 9.89 -5.92
C ARG A 126 -9.37 9.66 -7.37
N ARG A 127 -8.95 8.45 -7.75
CA ARG A 127 -8.68 8.13 -9.16
C ARG A 127 -9.94 8.19 -10.00
N TYR A 128 -11.09 7.76 -9.49
CA TYR A 128 -12.36 7.87 -10.21
C TYR A 128 -12.89 9.32 -10.27
N LEU A 129 -12.89 10.05 -9.17
CA LEU A 129 -13.61 11.33 -9.03
C LEU A 129 -12.74 12.58 -9.10
N THR A 130 -11.42 12.44 -9.07
CA THR A 130 -10.43 13.52 -8.82
C THR A 130 -10.55 14.11 -7.41
N LYS A 131 -9.60 14.98 -7.03
CA LYS A 131 -9.57 15.62 -5.69
C LYS A 131 -10.64 16.70 -5.51
N LYS A 132 -11.07 17.35 -6.59
CA LYS A 132 -12.04 18.46 -6.59
C LYS A 132 -13.11 18.21 -7.65
N PRO A 133 -14.03 17.25 -7.43
CA PRO A 133 -15.10 16.98 -8.38
C PRO A 133 -16.04 18.18 -8.52
N ARG A 134 -16.55 18.40 -9.73
CA ARG A 134 -17.55 19.46 -10.02
C ARG A 134 -18.98 19.01 -9.75
N LEU A 135 -19.28 17.72 -9.97
CA LEU A 135 -20.61 17.16 -9.77
C LEU A 135 -20.94 17.08 -8.26
N ARG A 136 -22.11 17.59 -7.87
CA ARG A 136 -22.59 17.51 -6.49
C ARG A 136 -22.61 16.09 -5.95
N ALA A 137 -23.11 15.12 -6.73
CA ALA A 137 -23.12 13.71 -6.36
C ALA A 137 -21.72 13.18 -6.01
N ALA A 138 -20.70 13.60 -6.77
CA ALA A 138 -19.32 13.21 -6.54
C ALA A 138 -18.69 13.92 -5.33
N GLN A 139 -19.03 15.19 -5.09
CA GLN A 139 -18.62 15.93 -3.88
C GLN A 139 -19.20 15.28 -2.62
N GLU A 140 -20.49 14.94 -2.64
CA GLU A 140 -21.14 14.26 -1.52
C GLU A 140 -20.55 12.87 -1.29
N LEU A 141 -20.21 12.11 -2.34
CA LEU A 141 -19.53 10.81 -2.18
C LEU A 141 -18.13 10.96 -1.59
N MET A 142 -17.39 12.02 -1.96
CA MET A 142 -16.09 12.32 -1.36
C MET A 142 -16.23 12.61 0.14
N GLY A 143 -17.28 13.32 0.56
CA GLY A 143 -17.61 13.52 1.98
C GLY A 143 -17.84 12.18 2.71
N VAL A 144 -18.59 11.26 2.11
CA VAL A 144 -18.76 9.89 2.68
C VAL A 144 -17.40 9.19 2.83
N VAL A 145 -16.53 9.26 1.82
CA VAL A 145 -15.19 8.64 1.87
C VAL A 145 -14.30 9.24 2.96
N GLU A 146 -14.45 10.52 3.28
CA GLU A 146 -13.71 11.17 4.37
C GLU A 146 -14.14 10.65 5.75
N LEU A 147 -15.43 10.32 5.92
CA LEU A 147 -15.95 9.71 7.14
C LEU A 147 -15.34 8.32 7.41
N MET A 148 -14.95 7.56 6.38
CA MET A 148 -14.43 6.19 6.50
C MET A 148 -13.33 6.01 7.56
N LYS A 149 -12.51 7.05 7.77
CA LYS A 149 -11.38 7.02 8.73
C LYS A 149 -11.74 7.55 10.12
N GLN A 150 -12.92 8.13 10.26
CA GLN A 150 -13.36 8.91 11.42
C GLN A 150 -14.55 8.28 12.15
N THR A 151 -15.10 7.19 11.63
CA THR A 151 -16.37 6.62 12.09
C THR A 151 -16.31 5.09 12.13
N ASP A 152 -17.31 4.49 12.78
CA ASP A 152 -17.56 3.05 12.85
C ASP A 152 -18.15 2.49 11.55
N ARG A 153 -18.30 1.17 11.50
CA ARG A 153 -18.78 0.45 10.32
C ARG A 153 -20.22 0.85 9.99
N GLU A 154 -21.10 0.83 10.97
CA GLU A 154 -22.54 1.08 10.83
C GLU A 154 -22.83 2.49 10.31
N SER A 155 -22.16 3.49 10.89
CA SER A 155 -22.26 4.89 10.47
C SER A 155 -21.79 5.09 9.04
N PHE A 156 -20.67 4.49 8.64
CA PHE A 156 -20.17 4.59 7.26
C PHE A 156 -21.10 3.88 6.26
N GLU A 157 -21.54 2.66 6.59
CA GLU A 157 -22.49 1.89 5.78
C GLU A 157 -23.81 2.65 5.58
N GLY A 158 -24.32 3.23 6.66
CA GLY A 158 -25.50 4.09 6.66
C GLY A 158 -25.34 5.29 5.73
N ALA A 159 -24.24 6.04 5.87
CA ALA A 159 -23.93 7.20 5.03
C ALA A 159 -23.80 6.82 3.54
N LEU A 160 -23.12 5.71 3.24
CA LEU A 160 -22.96 5.21 1.87
C LEU A 160 -24.31 4.77 1.27
N ARG A 161 -25.18 4.14 2.06
CA ARG A 161 -26.52 3.73 1.65
C ARG A 161 -27.42 4.93 1.37
N LEU A 162 -27.42 5.93 2.25
CA LEU A 162 -28.20 7.16 2.07
C LEU A 162 -27.74 7.93 0.83
N TRP A 163 -26.43 8.02 0.61
CA TRP A 163 -25.88 8.61 -0.61
C TRP A 163 -26.36 7.86 -1.86
N PHE A 164 -26.33 6.53 -1.86
CA PHE A 164 -26.78 5.75 -3.00
C PHE A 164 -28.27 5.96 -3.28
N ALA A 165 -29.12 5.87 -2.26
CA ALA A 165 -30.57 6.08 -2.40
C ALA A 165 -30.89 7.46 -3.00
N ARG A 166 -30.15 8.50 -2.59
CA ARG A 166 -30.33 9.85 -3.13
C ARG A 166 -29.94 9.98 -4.60
N TRP A 167 -28.87 9.31 -5.02
CA TRP A 167 -28.29 9.48 -6.35
C TRP A 167 -28.55 8.31 -7.30
N GLU A 168 -29.34 7.31 -6.91
CA GLU A 168 -29.56 6.09 -7.70
C GLU A 168 -30.11 6.39 -9.10
N CYS A 169 -31.17 7.21 -9.20
CA CYS A 169 -31.73 7.61 -10.50
C CYS A 169 -30.67 8.27 -11.38
N PHE A 170 -29.91 9.21 -10.82
CA PHE A 170 -28.81 9.89 -11.51
C PHE A 170 -27.73 8.90 -11.97
N LEU A 171 -27.31 7.94 -11.12
CA LEU A 171 -26.32 6.92 -11.47
C LEU A 171 -26.78 5.97 -12.59
N ASN A 172 -28.09 5.78 -12.72
CA ASN A 172 -28.71 4.89 -13.69
C ASN A 172 -29.01 5.58 -15.04
N GLU A 173 -28.85 6.91 -15.13
CA GLU A 173 -28.93 7.64 -16.40
C GLU A 173 -28.05 7.00 -17.47
N ARG A 174 -28.60 6.87 -18.67
CA ARG A 174 -27.91 6.30 -19.84
C ARG A 174 -27.84 7.33 -20.95
N THR A 175 -26.71 7.38 -21.63
CA THR A 175 -26.51 8.08 -22.89
C THR A 175 -26.41 7.04 -24.00
N VAL A 176 -27.02 7.31 -25.15
CA VAL A 176 -26.85 6.51 -26.37
C VAL A 176 -25.78 7.17 -27.22
N ASN A 177 -24.78 6.39 -27.67
CA ASN A 177 -23.81 6.88 -28.62
C ASN A 177 -24.49 6.97 -30.01
N PRO A 178 -24.54 8.14 -30.66
CA PRO A 178 -25.28 8.32 -31.93
C PRO A 178 -24.65 7.57 -33.11
N GLU A 179 -23.33 7.32 -33.09
CA GLU A 179 -22.62 6.64 -34.18
C GLU A 179 -22.74 5.11 -34.10
N THR A 180 -22.77 4.56 -32.88
CA THR A 180 -22.75 3.11 -32.65
C THR A 180 -24.09 2.56 -32.17
N ASN A 181 -25.07 3.42 -31.86
CA ASN A 181 -26.35 3.09 -31.21
C ASN A 181 -26.23 2.29 -29.91
N ARG A 182 -25.04 2.23 -29.30
CA ARG A 182 -24.82 1.53 -28.03
C ARG A 182 -25.13 2.46 -26.85
N SER A 183 -25.93 1.97 -25.90
CA SER A 183 -26.23 2.70 -24.67
C SER A 183 -25.17 2.44 -23.59
N PHE A 184 -24.84 3.47 -22.82
CA PHE A 184 -23.91 3.37 -21.71
C PHE A 184 -24.32 4.29 -20.55
N TYR A 185 -23.89 3.97 -19.32
CA TYR A 185 -24.16 4.84 -18.17
C TYR A 185 -23.50 6.20 -18.33
N THR A 186 -24.25 7.29 -18.18
CA THR A 186 -23.73 8.66 -18.29
C THR A 186 -22.59 8.91 -17.30
N HIS A 187 -22.76 8.48 -16.05
CA HIS A 187 -21.82 8.75 -14.95
C HIS A 187 -20.91 7.56 -14.61
N LYS A 188 -20.29 6.93 -15.62
CA LYS A 188 -19.50 5.68 -15.46
C LYS A 188 -18.50 5.71 -14.30
N ARG A 189 -17.75 6.82 -14.17
CA ARG A 189 -16.68 6.95 -13.16
C ARG A 189 -17.24 7.05 -11.75
N LEU A 190 -18.30 7.85 -11.56
CA LEU A 190 -18.98 7.95 -10.27
C LEU A 190 -19.62 6.62 -9.85
N ARG A 191 -20.25 5.95 -10.81
CA ARG A 191 -20.81 4.62 -10.59
C ARG A 191 -19.73 3.58 -10.23
N SER A 192 -18.57 3.64 -10.89
CA SER A 192 -17.43 2.78 -10.57
C SER A 192 -16.84 3.08 -9.19
N ALA A 193 -16.79 4.35 -8.79
CA ALA A 193 -16.36 4.76 -7.46
C ALA A 193 -17.26 4.16 -6.37
N TYR A 194 -18.58 4.37 -6.49
CA TYR A 194 -19.54 3.78 -5.56
C TYR A 194 -19.42 2.25 -5.50
N ARG A 195 -19.37 1.58 -6.66
CA ARG A 195 -19.24 0.12 -6.73
C ARG A 195 -17.95 -0.39 -6.07
N SER A 196 -16.84 0.34 -6.19
CA SER A 196 -15.62 -0.02 -5.50
C SER A 196 -15.79 0.02 -3.98
N LEU A 197 -16.45 1.05 -3.42
CA LEU A 197 -16.73 1.10 -1.98
C LEU A 197 -17.64 -0.06 -1.58
N LYS A 198 -18.75 -0.25 -2.28
CA LYS A 198 -19.72 -1.30 -1.99
C LYS A 198 -19.09 -2.70 -2.02
N ASN A 199 -18.29 -3.00 -3.04
CA ASN A 199 -17.67 -4.31 -3.19
C ASN A 199 -16.58 -4.57 -2.15
N ASN A 200 -15.88 -3.52 -1.72
CA ASN A 200 -14.77 -3.65 -0.77
C ASN A 200 -15.21 -3.50 0.69
N LEU A 201 -16.45 -3.07 0.92
CA LEU A 201 -17.02 -2.79 2.24
C LEU A 201 -16.76 -3.89 3.29
N PRO A 202 -16.91 -5.20 2.98
CA PRO A 202 -16.66 -6.26 3.96
C PRO A 202 -15.22 -6.31 4.49
N TRP A 203 -14.28 -5.66 3.82
CA TRP A 203 -12.85 -5.65 4.19
C TRP A 203 -12.37 -4.29 4.68
N LEU A 204 -13.20 -3.25 4.65
CA LEU A 204 -12.82 -1.90 5.08
C LEU A 204 -12.89 -1.71 6.60
N PHE A 205 -13.63 -2.57 7.29
CA PHE A 205 -13.88 -2.51 8.72
C PHE A 205 -13.56 -3.82 9.45
N THR A 206 -12.76 -4.71 8.85
CA THR A 206 -12.26 -5.92 9.53
C THR A 206 -11.56 -5.58 10.86
N TRP A 207 -10.88 -4.44 10.94
CA TRP A 207 -10.30 -3.94 12.19
C TRP A 207 -11.32 -3.65 13.30
N TYR A 208 -12.52 -3.22 12.91
CA TYR A 208 -13.63 -2.89 13.81
C TYR A 208 -14.33 -4.18 14.29
N ASP A 209 -14.47 -5.17 13.41
CA ASP A 209 -15.05 -6.46 13.76
C ASP A 209 -14.11 -7.33 14.63
N HIS A 210 -12.81 -7.01 14.64
CA HIS A 210 -11.75 -7.71 15.38
C HIS A 210 -10.88 -6.76 16.23
N MET A 211 -11.52 -5.92 17.04
CA MET A 211 -10.82 -4.92 17.88
C MET A 211 -9.78 -5.55 18.81
N GLU A 212 -10.00 -6.77 19.29
CA GLU A 212 -9.09 -7.52 20.15
C GLU A 212 -7.73 -7.79 19.49
N LEU A 213 -7.68 -7.84 18.15
CA LEU A 213 -6.46 -8.06 17.39
C LEU A 213 -5.69 -6.77 17.10
N ASN A 214 -6.24 -5.60 17.43
CA ASN A 214 -5.59 -4.30 17.19
C ASN A 214 -5.07 -4.13 15.75
N ILE A 215 -5.84 -4.60 14.76
CA ILE A 215 -5.47 -4.52 13.34
C ILE A 215 -5.51 -3.05 12.90
N PRO A 216 -4.44 -2.51 12.29
CA PRO A 216 -4.50 -1.16 11.74
C PRO A 216 -5.44 -1.08 10.53
N ASN A 217 -6.26 -0.02 10.47
CA ASN A 217 -7.11 0.26 9.30
C ASN A 217 -6.33 0.71 8.04
N THR A 218 -5.02 0.95 8.16
CA THR A 218 -4.16 1.45 7.07
C THR A 218 -2.75 0.85 7.12
N THR A 219 -2.09 0.86 5.96
CA THR A 219 -0.69 0.48 5.76
C THR A 219 0.30 1.62 6.00
N ASN A 220 -0.10 2.70 6.69
CA ASN A 220 0.69 3.92 6.84
C ASN A 220 2.12 3.69 7.35
N ALA A 221 2.33 2.67 8.18
CA ALA A 221 3.65 2.30 8.70
C ALA A 221 4.60 1.78 7.60
N ILE A 222 4.08 1.16 6.54
CA ILE A 222 4.85 0.81 5.35
C ILE A 222 4.96 2.02 4.42
N ASP A 223 3.87 2.73 4.17
CA ASP A 223 3.85 3.88 3.26
C ASP A 223 4.86 4.96 3.67
N GLY A 224 4.91 5.31 4.96
CA GLY A 224 5.88 6.25 5.51
C GLY A 224 7.32 5.75 5.40
N HIS A 225 7.53 4.44 5.59
CA HIS A 225 8.84 3.81 5.47
C HIS A 225 9.34 3.82 4.01
N PHE A 226 8.45 3.58 3.04
CA PHE A 226 8.74 3.71 1.61
C PHE A 226 8.98 5.17 1.19
N ALA A 227 8.25 6.13 1.76
CA ALA A 227 8.48 7.54 1.50
C ALA A 227 9.87 7.99 1.97
N ASP A 228 10.27 7.64 3.20
CA ASP A 228 11.62 7.92 3.72
C ASP A 228 12.71 7.28 2.85
N LEU A 229 12.50 6.01 2.48
CA LEU A 229 13.41 5.28 1.60
C LEU A 229 13.61 5.96 0.25
N LYS A 230 12.50 6.36 -0.41
CA LYS A 230 12.55 7.10 -1.68
C LYS A 230 13.24 8.45 -1.52
N ASN A 231 12.97 9.16 -0.43
CA ASN A 231 13.60 10.46 -0.15
C ASN A 231 15.11 10.33 0.00
N LYS A 232 15.60 9.31 0.72
CA LYS A 232 17.04 9.06 0.85
C LYS A 232 17.67 8.63 -0.49
N LEU A 233 17.01 7.74 -1.23
CA LEU A 233 17.47 7.32 -2.56
C LEU A 233 17.52 8.47 -3.58
N ARG A 234 16.65 9.47 -3.46
CA ARG A 234 16.63 10.65 -4.35
C ARG A 234 17.94 11.44 -4.32
N CYS A 235 18.67 11.40 -3.20
CA CYS A 235 20.02 11.99 -3.12
C CYS A 235 21.09 11.18 -3.87
N HIS A 236 20.74 9.98 -4.36
CA HIS A 236 21.65 9.00 -4.96
C HIS A 236 21.11 8.45 -6.30
N ASN A 237 20.49 9.30 -7.13
CA ASN A 237 19.83 8.88 -8.38
C ASN A 237 20.74 8.09 -9.36
N GLY A 238 22.04 8.39 -9.38
CA GLY A 238 23.05 7.76 -10.24
C GLY A 238 23.55 6.38 -9.78
N LEU A 239 22.98 5.79 -8.72
CA LEU A 239 23.35 4.44 -8.32
C LEU A 239 22.97 3.40 -9.37
N SER A 240 23.88 2.44 -9.61
CA SER A 240 23.58 1.25 -10.40
C SER A 240 22.48 0.42 -9.72
N PRO A 241 21.74 -0.43 -10.47
CA PRO A 241 20.69 -1.26 -9.90
C PRO A 241 21.15 -2.12 -8.71
N ASN A 242 22.34 -2.72 -8.79
CA ASN A 242 22.89 -3.55 -7.71
C ASN A 242 23.17 -2.73 -6.45
N ARG A 243 23.73 -1.52 -6.58
CA ARG A 243 23.98 -0.64 -5.43
C ARG A 243 22.69 -0.06 -4.84
N LYS A 244 21.66 0.16 -5.68
CA LYS A 244 20.31 0.50 -5.20
C LYS A 244 19.74 -0.62 -4.34
N ARG A 245 19.83 -1.89 -4.79
CA ARG A 245 19.41 -3.05 -3.99
C ARG A 245 20.20 -3.13 -2.69
N LYS A 246 21.51 -2.95 -2.72
CA LYS A 246 22.33 -2.95 -1.51
C LYS A 246 21.95 -1.85 -0.51
N PHE A 247 21.64 -0.65 -1.00
CA PHE A 247 21.10 0.43 -0.18
C PHE A 247 19.77 0.03 0.45
N LEU A 248 18.86 -0.54 -0.35
CA LEU A 248 17.57 -1.05 0.10
C LEU A 248 17.73 -2.17 1.14
N ASP A 249 18.73 -3.05 0.99
CA ASP A 249 19.08 -4.10 1.95
C ASP A 249 19.51 -3.52 3.28
N GLY A 250 20.39 -2.52 3.25
CA GLY A 250 20.84 -1.83 4.46
C GLY A 250 19.77 -0.99 5.13
N PHE A 251 18.78 -0.50 4.38
CA PHE A 251 17.69 0.31 4.91
C PHE A 251 16.54 -0.55 5.45
N LEU A 252 16.12 -1.56 4.69
CA LEU A 252 15.03 -2.48 5.04
C LEU A 252 15.56 -3.71 5.78
N LYS A 253 16.55 -3.55 6.67
CA LYS A 253 17.03 -4.65 7.50
C LYS A 253 15.83 -5.23 8.25
N ALA A 254 15.54 -6.49 7.91
CA ALA A 254 14.63 -7.36 8.64
C ALA A 254 15.49 -8.13 9.64
#